data_AF-X1S0J9-F1
#
_entry.id   AF-X1S0J9-F1
#
_cell.length_a   1.000
_cell.length_b   1.000
_cell.length_c   1.000
_cell.angle_alpha   90.00
_cell.angle_beta   90.00
_cell.angle_gamma   90.00
#
_symmetry.space_group_name_H-M   'P 1'
#
loop_
_entity.id
_entity.type
_entity.pdbx_description
1 polymer ?
#
loop_
_entity_poly.entity_id
_entity_poly.type
_entity_poly.pdbx_seq_one_letter_code
_entity_poly.pdbx_strand_id
1 'polypeptide(L)'
;MVIRKGKIKDFIGSWSSGLGFLIIEDSETGETEQVSCDNGPTVRALENCFGNVITPNHTAKGNGYRDKEIFWSMGELGLVLGGFTPVEDASPELIEAYEKQKSLIRKGG
;
A
#
# COMPACT_ATOMS: atom_id res chain seq x y z
N MET A 1 4.33 -14.98 2.19
CA MET A 1 4.16 -13.57 1.79
C MET A 1 4.45 -12.73 3.03
N VAL A 2 5.27 -11.68 2.92
CA VAL A 2 5.60 -10.81 4.06
C VAL A 2 4.54 -9.71 4.14
N ILE A 3 3.87 -9.60 5.28
CA ILE A 3 2.89 -8.54 5.53
C ILE A 3 3.64 -7.35 6.11
N ARG A 4 3.46 -6.18 5.52
CA ARG A 4 4.04 -4.92 5.98
C ARG A 4 2.93 -3.95 6.35
N LYS A 5 3.26 -2.98 7.20
CA LYS A 5 2.37 -1.88 7.59
C LYS A 5 3.07 -0.57 7.31
N GLY A 6 2.34 0.38 6.74
CA GLY A 6 2.91 1.69 6.44
C GLY A 6 1.86 2.75 6.17
N LYS A 7 2.34 3.99 6.03
CA LYS A 7 1.53 5.17 5.73
C LYS A 7 1.76 5.60 4.30
N ILE A 8 0.69 5.76 3.52
CA ILE A 8 0.81 6.24 2.15
C ILE A 8 1.15 7.73 2.16
N LYS A 9 2.23 8.10 1.47
CA LYS A 9 2.68 9.49 1.33
C LYS A 9 2.28 10.10 0.00
N ASP A 10 2.41 9.33 -1.07
CA ASP A 10 2.15 9.79 -2.43
C ASP A 10 1.88 8.64 -3.40
N PHE A 11 1.39 8.97 -4.59
CA PHE A 11 1.31 8.05 -5.71
C PHE A 11 1.94 8.69 -6.96
N ILE A 12 2.86 7.96 -7.59
CA ILE A 12 3.53 8.39 -8.82
C ILE A 12 3.09 7.48 -9.96
N GLY A 13 2.28 8.02 -10.86
CA GLY A 13 1.84 7.30 -12.05
C GLY A 13 1.07 8.21 -13.01
N SER A 14 0.98 7.80 -14.26
CA SER A 14 0.19 8.49 -15.28
C SER A 14 -0.84 7.54 -15.86
N TRP A 15 -2.07 8.00 -16.06
CA TRP A 15 -3.04 7.23 -16.83
C TRP A 15 -2.42 6.87 -18.19
N SER A 16 -2.53 5.60 -18.59
CA SER A 16 -1.82 4.92 -19.71
C SER A 16 -0.42 4.36 -19.45
N SER A 17 0.22 4.61 -18.30
CA SER A 17 1.39 3.82 -17.89
C SER A 17 0.93 2.51 -17.27
N GLY A 18 1.45 1.37 -17.72
CA GLY A 18 1.14 0.06 -17.11
C GLY A 18 1.59 -0.02 -15.65
N LEU A 19 2.70 0.66 -15.33
CA LEU A 19 3.30 0.70 -13.99
C LEU A 19 3.14 2.08 -13.33
N GLY A 20 3.05 2.06 -12.01
CA GLY A 20 3.14 3.21 -11.12
C GLY A 20 3.90 2.86 -9.85
N PHE A 21 4.05 3.82 -8.95
CA PHE A 21 4.70 3.64 -7.66
C PHE A 21 3.82 4.20 -6.55
N LEU A 22 3.58 3.38 -5.53
CA LEU A 22 2.99 3.83 -4.28
C LEU A 22 4.12 4.18 -3.33
N ILE A 23 4.11 5.41 -2.80
CA ILE A 23 5.14 5.90 -1.89
C ILE A 23 4.64 5.65 -0.47
N ILE A 24 5.33 4.79 0.28
CA ILE A 24 4.91 4.33 1.60
C ILE A 24 6.02 4.59 2.60
N GLU A 25 5.67 5.18 3.74
CA GLU A 25 6.54 5.23 4.93
C GLU A 25 6.26 3.98 5.77
N ASP A 26 7.26 3.11 5.89
CA ASP A 26 7.15 1.86 6.65
C ASP A 26 7.04 2.16 8.15
N SER A 27 6.07 1.54 8.81
CA SER A 27 5.80 1.80 10.23
C SER A 27 6.83 1.18 11.18
N GLU A 28 7.64 0.24 10.73
CA GLU A 28 8.68 -0.41 11.52
C GLU A 28 10.03 0.29 11.38
N THR A 29 10.42 0.64 10.16
CA THR A 29 11.72 1.27 9.90
C THR A 29 11.66 2.79 9.91
N GLY A 30 10.47 3.37 9.64
CA GLY A 30 10.31 4.81 9.40
C GLY A 30 10.84 5.27 8.05
N GLU A 31 11.34 4.37 7.21
CA GLU A 31 11.87 4.71 5.89
C GLU A 31 10.74 4.86 4.87
N THR A 32 10.91 5.84 3.96
CA THR A 32 10.00 6.00 2.83
C THR A 32 10.52 5.25 1.62
N GLU A 33 9.69 4.38 1.06
CA GLU A 33 10.02 3.54 -0.08
C GLU A 33 9.05 3.72 -1.24
N GLN A 34 9.54 3.39 -2.44
CA GLN A 34 8.75 3.38 -3.66
C GLN A 34 8.38 1.95 -4.00
N VAL A 35 7.10 1.62 -3.88
CA VAL A 35 6.59 0.29 -4.16
C VAL A 35 5.99 0.26 -5.57
N SER A 36 6.65 -0.44 -6.48
CA SER A 36 6.14 -0.66 -7.85
C SER A 36 4.76 -1.31 -7.81
N CYS A 37 3.83 -0.88 -8.66
CA CYS A 37 2.48 -1.41 -8.69
C CYS A 37 1.85 -1.30 -10.08
N ASP A 38 0.83 -2.11 -10.34
CA ASP A 38 0.00 -1.94 -11.53
C ASP A 38 -0.85 -0.68 -11.37
N ASN A 39 -0.63 0.30 -12.25
CA ASN A 39 -1.16 1.65 -12.05
C ASN A 39 -2.69 1.67 -11.98
N GLY A 40 -3.36 1.23 -13.04
CA GLY A 40 -4.83 1.26 -13.13
C GLY A 40 -5.54 0.54 -11.97
N PRO A 41 -5.20 -0.73 -11.70
CA PRO A 41 -5.73 -1.46 -10.55
C PRO A 41 -5.49 -0.75 -9.21
N THR A 42 -4.26 -0.26 -8.97
CA THR A 42 -3.91 0.39 -7.71
C THR A 42 -4.67 1.69 -7.50
N VAL A 43 -4.76 2.56 -8.53
CA VAL A 43 -5.52 3.81 -8.46
C VAL A 43 -7.00 3.55 -8.18
N ARG A 44 -7.59 2.53 -8.79
CA ARG A 44 -8.99 2.14 -8.52
C ARG A 44 -9.18 1.62 -7.10
N ALA A 45 -8.24 0.81 -6.60
CA ALA A 45 -8.28 0.36 -5.22
C ALA A 45 -8.19 1.54 -4.24
N LEU A 46 -7.29 2.50 -4.49
CA LEU A 46 -7.16 3.70 -3.67
C LEU A 46 -8.43 4.55 -3.67
N GLU A 47 -9.07 4.75 -4.84
CA GLU A 47 -10.36 5.45 -4.93
C GLU A 47 -11.45 4.73 -4.15
N ASN A 48 -11.54 3.40 -4.28
CA ASN A 48 -12.56 2.62 -3.58
C ASN A 48 -12.39 2.66 -2.05
N CYS A 49 -11.16 2.64 -1.57
CA CYS A 49 -10.87 2.64 -0.13
C CYS A 49 -11.00 4.03 0.49
N PHE A 50 -10.49 5.06 -0.18
CA PHE A 50 -10.28 6.37 0.46
C PHE A 50 -11.09 7.51 -0.16
N GLY A 51 -11.63 7.31 -1.37
CA GLY A 51 -12.26 8.35 -2.17
C GLY A 51 -11.30 9.48 -2.55
N ASN A 52 -11.73 10.41 -3.41
CA ASN A 52 -10.98 11.63 -3.73
C ASN A 52 -9.54 11.37 -4.21
N VAL A 53 -9.32 10.32 -4.99
CA VAL A 53 -8.04 9.94 -5.62
C VAL A 53 -8.06 10.29 -7.10
N ILE A 54 -9.15 9.97 -7.78
CA ILE A 54 -9.40 10.26 -9.19
C ILE A 54 -10.10 11.62 -9.28
N THR A 55 -9.39 12.59 -9.84
CA THR A 55 -9.89 13.97 -10.05
C THR A 55 -10.58 14.12 -11.40
N PRO A 56 -11.36 15.21 -11.61
CA PRO A 56 -11.88 15.55 -12.93
C PRO A 56 -10.75 15.54 -13.99
N ASN A 57 -11.05 15.01 -15.18
CA ASN A 57 -10.10 14.62 -16.23
C ASN A 57 -9.42 13.26 -16.05
N HIS A 58 -9.92 12.40 -15.15
CA HIS A 58 -9.37 11.07 -14.87
C HIS A 58 -7.87 11.16 -14.59
N THR A 59 -7.47 11.97 -13.59
CA THR A 59 -6.07 12.01 -13.14
C THR A 59 -5.95 11.54 -11.69
N ALA A 60 -4.93 10.73 -11.38
CA ALA A 60 -4.68 10.16 -10.06
C ALA A 60 -3.94 11.17 -9.15
N LYS A 61 -4.44 12.41 -9.13
CA LYS A 61 -3.83 13.56 -8.42
C LYS A 61 -4.61 13.96 -7.17
N GLY A 62 -5.68 13.24 -6.85
CA GLY A 62 -6.41 13.43 -5.62
C GLY A 62 -5.57 13.00 -4.42
N ASN A 63 -5.93 13.50 -3.24
CA ASN A 63 -5.16 13.33 -2.01
C ASN A 63 -5.84 12.46 -0.97
N GLY A 64 -6.97 11.81 -1.28
CA GLY A 64 -7.74 11.07 -0.27
C GLY A 64 -6.99 9.90 0.36
N TYR A 65 -6.01 9.33 -0.35
CA TYR A 65 -5.13 8.27 0.17
C TYR A 65 -3.98 8.80 1.05
N ARG A 66 -3.67 10.10 1.01
CA ARG A 66 -2.48 10.63 1.69
C ARG A 66 -2.66 10.51 3.20
N ASP A 67 -1.59 10.12 3.87
CA ASP A 67 -1.54 9.87 5.31
C ASP A 67 -2.44 8.72 5.81
N LYS A 68 -2.99 7.91 4.92
CA LYS A 68 -3.73 6.70 5.29
C LYS A 68 -2.78 5.56 5.59
N GLU A 69 -3.08 4.82 6.65
CA GLU A 69 -2.33 3.61 7.01
C GLU A 69 -2.91 2.39 6.31
N ILE A 70 -2.04 1.53 5.80
CA ILE A 70 -2.39 0.29 5.12
C ILE A 70 -1.52 -0.86 5.61
N PHE A 71 -2.11 -2.06 5.64
CA PHE A 71 -1.37 -3.31 5.50
C PHE A 71 -1.18 -3.59 4.02
N TRP A 72 -0.02 -4.10 3.65
CA TRP A 72 0.29 -4.36 2.26
C TRP A 72 1.33 -5.47 2.10
N SER A 73 1.42 -6.02 0.90
CA SER A 73 2.37 -7.07 0.57
C SER A 73 2.74 -7.06 -0.90
N MET A 74 3.96 -7.51 -1.20
CA MET A 74 4.40 -7.74 -2.58
C MET A 74 3.74 -9.00 -3.15
N GLY A 75 3.44 -8.99 -4.44
CA GLY A 75 2.93 -10.16 -5.16
C GLY A 75 3.91 -11.34 -5.13
N GLU A 76 3.50 -12.49 -5.65
CA GLU A 76 4.25 -13.76 -5.53
C GLU A 76 5.72 -13.68 -5.99
N LEU A 77 5.99 -12.91 -7.04
CA LEU A 77 7.34 -12.71 -7.58
C LEU A 77 8.15 -11.61 -6.86
N GLY A 78 7.54 -10.88 -5.92
CA GLY A 78 8.22 -9.81 -5.17
C GLY A 78 8.52 -8.54 -5.98
N LEU A 79 7.99 -8.40 -7.20
CA LEU A 79 8.35 -7.31 -8.12
C LEU A 79 7.38 -6.11 -8.06
N VAL A 80 6.11 -6.38 -7.78
CA VAL A 80 5.05 -5.37 -7.71
C VAL A 80 4.16 -5.61 -6.49
N LEU A 81 3.47 -4.57 -6.06
CA LEU A 81 2.44 -4.62 -5.03
C LEU A 81 1.38 -5.67 -5.41
N GLY A 82 1.17 -6.65 -4.53
CA GLY A 82 0.12 -7.66 -4.71
C GLY A 82 -1.25 -7.17 -4.25
N GLY A 83 -1.27 -6.28 -3.26
CA GLY A 83 -2.48 -5.65 -2.74
C GLY A 83 -2.23 -4.89 -1.45
N PHE A 84 -3.27 -4.19 -0.99
CA PHE A 84 -3.28 -3.52 0.30
C PHE A 84 -4.67 -3.57 0.94
N THR A 85 -4.71 -3.35 2.24
CA THR A 85 -5.94 -3.23 3.05
C THR A 85 -5.78 -2.03 3.97
N PRO A 86 -6.72 -1.07 3.98
CA PRO A 86 -6.75 -0.01 4.98
C PRO A 86 -6.73 -0.58 6.39
N VAL A 87 -5.97 0.04 7.30
CA VAL A 87 -5.90 -0.45 8.70
C VAL A 87 -7.27 -0.44 9.36
N GLU A 88 -8.14 0.52 9.02
CA GLU A 88 -9.52 0.60 9.52
C GLU A 88 -10.43 -0.53 9.03
N ASP A 89 -10.08 -1.17 7.91
CA ASP A 89 -10.82 -2.28 7.30
C ASP A 89 -10.15 -3.64 7.53
N ALA A 90 -9.05 -3.67 8.28
CA ALA A 90 -8.26 -4.88 8.48
C ALA A 90 -9.02 -5.90 9.33
N SER A 91 -9.09 -7.15 8.85
CA SER A 91 -9.68 -8.23 9.63
C SER A 91 -8.78 -8.61 10.83
N PRO A 92 -9.35 -9.16 11.92
CA PRO A 92 -8.57 -9.64 13.05
C PRO A 92 -7.46 -10.63 12.66
N GLU A 93 -7.72 -11.48 11.67
CA GLU A 93 -6.75 -12.48 11.18
C GLU A 93 -5.56 -11.82 10.49
N LEU A 94 -5.78 -10.74 9.74
CA LEU A 94 -4.70 -9.97 9.10
C LEU A 94 -3.81 -9.30 10.16
N ILE A 95 -4.43 -8.69 11.18
CA ILE A 95 -3.73 -8.06 12.30
C ILE A 95 -2.91 -9.10 13.06
N GLU A 96 -3.50 -10.25 13.41
CA GLU A 96 -2.81 -11.33 14.11
C GLU A 96 -1.64 -11.88 13.28
N ALA A 97 -1.83 -12.08 11.98
CA ALA A 97 -0.78 -12.57 11.09
C ALA A 97 0.42 -11.60 11.05
N TYR A 98 0.17 -10.30 10.97
CA TYR A 98 1.21 -9.27 11.04
C TYR A 98 1.97 -9.29 12.38
N GLU A 99 1.25 -9.29 13.51
CA GLU A 99 1.89 -9.29 14.83
C GLU A 99 2.68 -10.58 15.11
N LYS A 100 2.17 -11.73 14.69
CA LYS A 100 2.86 -13.01 14.80
C LYS A 100 4.14 -13.02 13.98
N GLN A 101 4.10 -12.49 12.75
CA GLN A 101 5.28 -12.35 11.89
C GLN A 101 6.36 -11.49 12.58
N LYS A 102 6.01 -10.33 13.14
CA LYS A 102 6.95 -9.48 13.87
C LYS A 102 7.58 -10.19 15.06
N SER A 103 6.79 -10.91 15.84
CA SER A 103 7.32 -11.64 16.99
C SER A 103 8.33 -12.71 16.58
N LEU A 104 8.16 -13.35 15.43
CA LEU A 104 9.10 -14.37 14.94
C LEU A 104 10.41 -13.73 14.48
N ILE A 105 10.34 -12.61 13.76
CA ILE A 105 11.54 -11.86 13.31
C ILE A 105 12.36 -11.39 14.52
N ARG A 106 11.70 -10.85 15.55
CA ARG A 106 12.38 -10.39 16.79
C ARG A 106 13.00 -11.50 17.63
N LYS A 107 12.51 -12.73 17.54
CA LYS A 107 13.03 -13.88 18.30
C LYS A 107 14.17 -14.62 17.58
N GLY A 108 14.34 -14.37 16.27
CA GLY A 108 15.31 -15.05 15.43
C GLY A 108 16.54 -14.21 15.05
N GLY A 109 16.64 -12.98 15.52
CA GLY A 109 17.83 -12.10 15.42
C GLY A 109 18.52 -11.96 16.76
#